data_AF-A0A928SXP7-F1
#
_entry.id   AF-A0A928SXP7-F1
#
_cell.length_a   1.000
_cell.length_b   1.000
_cell.length_c   1.000
_cell.angle_alpha   90.00
_cell.angle_beta   90.00
_cell.angle_gamma   90.00
#
_symmetry.space_group_name_H-M   'P 1'
#
loop_
_entity.id
_entity.type
_entity.pdbx_description
1 polymer ?
#
loop_
_entity_poly.entity_id
_entity_poly.type
_entity_poly.pdbx_seq_one_letter_code
_entity_poly.pdbx_strand_id
1 'polypeptide(L)'
;MGLDDIAATLADTQRIGLNEELVKKLGIVSVEATRGRLMAQMEGDGSHLGVYLLSTYVVDDTDFWGDGEIYWWTIPVLTRTGGSVRREPLAGIPTGAPPHKVGSLEWMTNISLANPTLLAVIPPEDDVESCVLRVAFYDDDGAAADLPKAITAGLEAYAEISSASLTGAEQIIRPVRDAIYKSLRAEQDDILVDQDVTLRRGEVVRFGRGMIGSVINAMARVYYFVKDEAKTEQFGPIALHKGQIETVKFKQKLAGGGRLALFARGADVSCQAFGDLTTDLPFQNRVIDTRQEASLEQGFSVAGTGAAKLIAFYTPP
;
A
#
# COMPACT_ATOMS: atom_id res chain seq x y z
N MET A 1 -1.66 5.37 -13.03
CA MET A 1 -0.20 5.17 -12.93
C MET A 1 0.12 3.99 -13.80
N GLY A 2 1.15 4.13 -14.63
CA GLY A 2 1.64 3.04 -15.48
C GLY A 2 3.07 2.66 -15.11
N LEU A 3 3.68 1.80 -15.93
CA LEU A 3 5.05 1.32 -15.74
C LEU A 3 6.09 2.45 -15.57
N ASP A 4 5.90 3.59 -16.25
CA ASP A 4 6.77 4.76 -16.11
C ASP A 4 6.74 5.37 -14.69
N ASP A 5 5.57 5.40 -14.05
CA ASP A 5 5.43 5.97 -12.70
C ASP A 5 6.07 5.06 -11.64
N ILE A 6 5.97 3.73 -11.82
CA ILE A 6 6.67 2.77 -10.97
C ILE A 6 8.17 2.91 -11.17
N ALA A 7 8.64 3.01 -12.41
CA ALA A 7 10.05 3.21 -12.70
C ALA A 7 10.57 4.49 -12.05
N ALA A 8 9.80 5.58 -12.11
CA ALA A 8 10.14 6.83 -11.43
C ALA A 8 10.23 6.65 -9.91
N THR A 9 9.23 6.00 -9.31
CA THR A 9 9.18 5.74 -7.87
C THR A 9 10.34 4.85 -7.39
N LEU A 10 10.65 3.79 -8.13
CA LEU A 10 11.72 2.84 -7.79
C LEU A 10 13.12 3.42 -8.05
N ALA A 11 13.26 4.38 -8.95
CA ALA A 11 14.50 5.08 -9.25
C ALA A 11 14.72 6.34 -8.39
N ASP A 12 13.71 6.77 -7.63
CA ASP A 12 13.79 7.99 -6.83
C ASP A 12 14.87 7.87 -5.75
N THR A 13 15.87 8.75 -5.83
CA THR A 13 16.99 8.84 -4.89
C THR A 13 16.71 9.78 -3.74
N GLN A 14 15.59 10.52 -3.76
CA GLN A 14 15.15 11.40 -2.68
C GLN A 14 14.26 10.69 -1.65
N ARG A 15 14.02 9.39 -1.81
CA ARG A 15 13.28 8.60 -0.83
C ARG A 15 13.97 8.66 0.53
N ILE A 16 13.14 8.65 1.58
CA ILE A 16 13.56 8.66 2.97
C ILE A 16 14.65 7.60 3.25
N GLY A 17 15.70 8.00 3.96
CA GLY A 17 16.80 7.12 4.36
C GLY A 17 17.82 6.78 3.26
N LEU A 18 17.62 7.21 2.00
CA LEU A 18 18.63 7.03 0.97
C LEU A 18 19.74 8.08 1.07
N ASN A 19 20.96 7.61 0.83
CA ASN A 19 22.15 8.43 0.59
C ASN A 19 22.90 7.89 -0.64
N GLU A 20 23.91 8.61 -1.13
CA GLU A 20 24.64 8.23 -2.35
C GLU A 20 25.29 6.84 -2.28
N GLU A 21 25.73 6.41 -1.09
CA GLU A 21 26.34 5.09 -0.90
C GLU A 21 25.29 3.99 -0.99
N LEU A 22 24.14 4.16 -0.33
CA LEU A 22 23.04 3.21 -0.36
C LEU A 22 22.43 3.09 -1.77
N VAL A 23 22.27 4.19 -2.50
CA VAL A 23 21.83 4.16 -3.91
C VAL A 23 22.69 3.20 -4.73
N LYS A 24 24.02 3.26 -4.55
CA LYS A 24 24.97 2.36 -5.23
C LYS A 24 24.86 0.92 -4.73
N LYS A 25 24.87 0.69 -3.41
CA LYS A 25 24.82 -0.67 -2.82
C LYS A 25 23.53 -1.42 -3.16
N LEU A 26 22.41 -0.70 -3.20
CA LEU A 26 21.10 -1.23 -3.52
C LEU A 26 20.86 -1.34 -5.03
N GLY A 27 21.78 -0.85 -5.87
CA GLY A 27 21.65 -0.94 -7.33
C GLY A 27 20.49 -0.14 -7.89
N ILE A 28 20.12 0.96 -7.22
CA ILE A 28 19.14 1.94 -7.70
C ILE A 28 19.78 2.68 -8.88
N VAL A 29 19.08 2.70 -10.00
CA VAL A 29 19.58 3.26 -11.27
C VAL A 29 18.58 4.27 -11.82
N SER A 30 18.93 4.92 -12.94
CA SER A 30 18.07 5.88 -13.60
C SER A 30 16.68 5.32 -13.91
N VAL A 31 15.69 6.21 -14.04
CA VAL A 31 14.31 5.86 -14.41
C VAL A 31 14.28 5.01 -15.67
N GLU A 32 15.06 5.36 -16.69
CA GLU A 32 15.13 4.64 -17.97
C GLU A 32 15.67 3.22 -17.82
N ALA A 33 16.74 3.04 -17.03
CA ALA A 33 17.31 1.73 -16.78
C ALA A 33 16.38 0.87 -15.91
N THR A 34 15.74 1.45 -14.91
CA THR A 34 14.73 0.80 -14.08
C THR A 34 13.54 0.37 -14.93
N ARG A 35 13.04 1.24 -15.82
CA ARG A 35 12.00 0.91 -16.79
C ARG A 35 12.40 -0.25 -17.68
N GLY A 36 13.62 -0.23 -18.24
CA GLY A 36 14.14 -1.34 -19.04
C GLY A 36 14.16 -2.66 -18.30
N ARG A 37 14.53 -2.64 -17.00
CA ARG A 37 14.48 -3.84 -16.14
C ARG A 37 13.05 -4.32 -15.88
N LEU A 38 12.12 -3.42 -15.60
CA LEU A 38 10.70 -3.77 -15.42
C LEU A 38 10.11 -4.37 -16.70
N MET A 39 10.38 -3.77 -17.87
CA MET A 39 9.94 -4.31 -19.15
C MET A 39 10.51 -5.71 -19.43
N ALA A 40 11.75 -5.97 -19.01
CA ALA A 40 12.37 -7.28 -19.17
C ALA A 40 11.71 -8.39 -18.32
N GLN A 41 10.99 -8.03 -17.25
CA GLN A 41 10.21 -8.97 -16.44
C GLN A 41 8.80 -9.24 -17.00
N MET A 42 8.35 -8.45 -17.97
CA MET A 42 7.05 -8.65 -18.59
C MET A 42 7.13 -9.81 -19.59
N GLU A 43 6.52 -10.94 -19.25
CA GLU A 43 6.30 -12.06 -20.18
C GLU A 43 4.80 -12.23 -20.47
N GLY A 44 4.45 -12.35 -21.75
CA GLY A 44 3.06 -12.49 -22.19
C GLY A 44 2.17 -11.28 -21.87
N ASP A 45 0.92 -11.54 -21.50
CA ASP A 45 -0.08 -10.50 -21.19
C ASP A 45 -0.06 -10.06 -19.70
N GLY A 46 0.91 -10.54 -18.92
CA GLY A 46 1.07 -10.22 -17.51
C GLY A 46 1.57 -8.79 -17.27
N SER A 47 1.05 -8.14 -16.23
CA SER A 47 1.52 -6.83 -15.75
C SER A 47 2.04 -6.93 -14.32
N HIS A 48 2.94 -6.02 -13.95
CA HIS A 48 3.31 -5.79 -12.57
C HIS A 48 2.09 -5.38 -11.76
N LEU A 49 2.05 -5.83 -10.51
CA LEU A 49 1.10 -5.34 -9.53
C LEU A 49 1.80 -4.39 -8.56
N GLY A 50 1.24 -3.21 -8.34
CA GLY A 50 1.65 -2.33 -7.25
C GLY A 50 0.80 -2.56 -6.01
N VAL A 51 1.42 -2.63 -4.83
CA VAL A 51 0.70 -2.63 -3.55
C VAL A 51 0.80 -1.24 -2.95
N TYR A 52 -0.33 -0.59 -2.70
CA TYR A 52 -0.39 0.81 -2.30
C TYR A 52 -1.05 0.99 -0.94
N LEU A 53 -0.42 1.76 -0.06
CA LEU A 53 -1.03 2.18 1.20
C LEU A 53 -2.09 3.25 0.95
N LEU A 54 -3.35 2.96 1.31
CA LEU A 54 -4.45 3.91 1.13
C LEU A 54 -4.60 4.84 2.33
N SER A 55 -4.66 4.28 3.54
CA SER A 55 -4.77 5.06 4.78
C SER A 55 -4.64 4.15 6.00
N THR A 56 -4.48 4.78 7.16
CA THR A 56 -4.64 4.16 8.48
C THR A 56 -5.69 4.94 9.27
N TYR A 57 -6.57 4.21 9.95
CA TYR A 57 -7.49 4.73 10.95
C TYR A 57 -7.02 4.29 12.33
N VAL A 58 -6.79 5.24 13.22
CA VAL A 58 -6.35 5.03 14.59
C VAL A 58 -7.60 4.83 15.42
N VAL A 59 -7.71 3.67 16.07
CA VAL A 59 -8.85 3.32 16.92
C VAL A 59 -8.59 3.75 18.35
N ASP A 60 -7.40 3.45 18.83
CA ASP A 60 -6.93 3.77 20.17
C ASP A 60 -5.47 4.20 20.05
N ASP A 61 -5.22 5.41 20.52
CA ASP A 61 -3.92 6.06 20.67
C ASP A 61 -3.75 6.14 22.18
N THR A 62 -2.97 5.23 22.76
CA THR A 62 -3.06 4.86 24.19
C THR A 62 -2.63 5.97 25.16
N ASP A 63 -2.28 7.13 24.65
CA ASP A 63 -1.91 8.31 25.38
C ASP A 63 -3.11 9.10 25.93
N PHE A 64 -3.33 8.96 27.24
CA PHE A 64 -4.28 9.79 28.00
C PHE A 64 -3.86 11.27 28.13
N TRP A 65 -2.62 11.65 27.75
CA TRP A 65 -2.02 12.94 28.14
C TRP A 65 -1.19 13.68 27.07
N GLY A 66 -1.04 13.16 25.86
CA GLY A 66 -0.32 13.81 24.75
C GLY A 66 -0.97 13.52 23.41
N ASP A 67 -0.89 14.45 22.47
CA ASP A 67 -1.18 14.14 21.05
C ASP A 67 0.04 13.37 20.52
N GLY A 68 0.05 12.05 20.68
CA GLY A 68 1.05 11.16 20.11
C GLY A 68 1.21 11.40 18.61
N GLU A 69 2.45 11.34 18.10
CA GLU A 69 2.70 11.48 16.67
C GLU A 69 2.93 10.11 16.03
N ILE A 70 1.93 9.63 15.30
CA ILE A 70 2.02 8.31 14.67
C ILE A 70 2.91 8.35 13.44
N TYR A 71 3.89 7.48 13.40
CA TYR A 71 4.74 7.25 12.23
C TYR A 71 4.60 5.81 11.72
N TRP A 72 5.10 5.55 10.51
CA TRP A 72 4.99 4.22 9.93
C TRP A 72 6.17 3.85 9.04
N TRP A 73 6.40 2.55 8.92
CA TRP A 73 7.39 1.98 8.01
C TRP A 73 6.97 0.60 7.52
N THR A 74 7.55 0.16 6.41
CA THR A 74 7.28 -1.16 5.82
C THR A 74 8.52 -1.82 5.26
N ILE A 75 8.51 -3.15 5.18
CA ILE A 75 9.55 -3.96 4.53
C ILE A 75 8.87 -4.93 3.55
N PRO A 76 9.02 -4.74 2.23
CA PRO A 76 8.47 -5.66 1.24
C PRO A 76 9.43 -6.82 0.96
N VAL A 77 8.89 -8.04 0.86
CA VAL A 77 9.63 -9.25 0.47
C VAL A 77 8.78 -10.11 -0.47
N LEU A 78 9.35 -10.49 -1.61
CA LEU A 78 8.74 -11.50 -2.48
C LEU A 78 9.26 -12.89 -2.10
N THR A 79 8.33 -13.83 -1.91
CA THR A 79 8.66 -15.25 -1.79
C THR A 79 8.37 -15.95 -3.10
N ARG A 80 9.37 -16.64 -3.62
CA ARG A 80 9.31 -17.43 -4.84
C ARG A 80 9.11 -18.91 -4.51
N THR A 81 8.91 -19.72 -5.56
CA THR A 81 8.69 -21.17 -5.48
C THR A 81 9.62 -21.84 -4.47
N GLY A 82 9.03 -22.66 -3.59
CA GLY A 82 9.76 -23.34 -2.52
C GLY A 82 10.15 -22.42 -1.34
N GLY A 83 9.48 -21.27 -1.19
CA GLY A 83 9.71 -20.33 -0.11
C GLY A 83 11.03 -19.56 -0.21
N SER A 84 11.59 -19.47 -1.42
CA SER A 84 12.88 -18.82 -1.63
C SER A 84 12.73 -17.30 -1.69
N VAL A 85 13.69 -16.57 -1.13
CA VAL A 85 13.70 -15.10 -1.08
C VAL A 85 15.07 -14.55 -1.44
N ARG A 86 15.09 -13.35 -2.00
CA ARG A 86 16.33 -12.63 -2.30
C ARG A 86 16.07 -11.14 -2.21
N ARG A 87 17.15 -10.38 -2.03
CA ARG A 87 17.11 -8.92 -2.17
C ARG A 87 16.73 -8.55 -3.61
N GLU A 88 15.63 -7.81 -3.78
CA GLU A 88 15.11 -7.45 -5.10
C GLU A 88 14.68 -5.97 -5.12
N PRO A 89 15.54 -5.03 -5.54
CA PRO A 89 15.24 -3.60 -5.52
C PRO A 89 14.00 -3.22 -6.34
N LEU A 90 13.68 -4.00 -7.37
CA LEU A 90 12.51 -3.79 -8.21
C LEU A 90 11.21 -4.18 -7.52
N ALA A 91 11.26 -5.00 -6.46
CA ALA A 91 10.10 -5.36 -5.68
C ALA A 91 9.67 -4.29 -4.66
N GLY A 92 10.47 -3.22 -4.55
CA GLY A 92 10.41 -2.26 -3.45
C GLY A 92 11.58 -2.44 -2.49
N ILE A 93 11.80 -1.41 -1.67
CA ILE A 93 12.79 -1.39 -0.59
C ILE A 93 12.11 -0.90 0.69
N PRO A 94 12.69 -1.13 1.88
CA PRO A 94 12.19 -0.55 3.11
C PRO A 94 11.93 0.96 2.97
N THR A 95 10.78 1.41 3.47
CA THR A 95 10.33 2.82 3.38
C THR A 95 9.42 3.17 4.55
N GLY A 96 9.09 4.45 4.71
CA GLY A 96 8.18 4.94 5.74
C GLY A 96 7.81 6.40 5.56
N ALA A 97 7.02 6.94 6.49
CA ALA A 97 6.75 8.37 6.55
C ALA A 97 6.84 8.88 8.00
N PRO A 98 7.38 10.10 8.20
CA PRO A 98 7.65 10.64 9.52
C PRO A 98 6.37 10.84 10.34
N PRO A 99 6.53 11.10 11.66
CA PRO A 99 5.40 11.26 12.57
C PRO A 99 4.35 12.26 12.07
N HIS A 100 3.09 11.95 12.36
CA HIS A 100 1.93 12.73 11.99
C HIS A 100 0.93 12.75 13.13
N LYS A 101 0.61 13.97 13.58
CA LYS A 101 -0.45 14.19 14.57
C LYS A 101 -1.78 13.70 14.07
N VAL A 102 -2.41 12.83 14.86
CA VAL A 102 -3.73 12.27 14.63
C VAL A 102 -4.28 11.86 16.00
N GLY A 103 -5.54 12.13 16.28
CA GLY A 103 -6.15 11.70 17.54
C GLY A 103 -6.61 10.24 17.52
N SER A 104 -6.94 9.72 18.70
CA SER A 104 -7.79 8.54 18.83
C SER A 104 -9.07 8.68 18.01
N LEU A 105 -9.46 7.62 17.30
CA LEU A 105 -10.61 7.60 16.39
C LEU A 105 -10.48 8.55 15.20
N GLU A 106 -9.26 8.80 14.72
CA GLU A 106 -9.01 9.64 13.55
C GLU A 106 -8.22 8.94 12.45
N TRP A 107 -8.30 9.53 11.26
CA TRP A 107 -7.56 9.05 10.10
C TRP A 107 -6.24 9.76 9.95
N MET A 108 -5.17 9.01 9.68
CA MET A 108 -3.90 9.59 9.26
C MET A 108 -4.07 10.32 7.92
N THR A 109 -3.79 11.62 7.89
CA THR A 109 -4.05 12.47 6.71
C THR A 109 -2.83 12.73 5.84
N ASN A 110 -1.61 12.48 6.35
CA ASN A 110 -0.35 12.53 5.61
C ASN A 110 -0.22 11.44 4.53
N ILE A 111 -1.01 10.36 4.60
CA ILE A 111 -1.12 9.37 3.53
C ILE A 111 -2.05 9.93 2.43
N SER A 112 -1.48 10.13 1.25
CA SER A 112 -2.17 10.72 0.10
C SER A 112 -3.03 9.68 -0.61
N LEU A 113 -4.34 9.93 -0.73
CA LEU A 113 -5.19 9.12 -1.61
C LEU A 113 -4.99 9.46 -3.09
N ALA A 114 -4.45 10.63 -3.42
CA ALA A 114 -4.22 11.03 -4.82
C ALA A 114 -3.02 10.32 -5.42
N ASN A 115 -1.94 10.24 -4.62
CA ASN A 115 -0.72 9.52 -4.94
C ASN A 115 -0.40 8.58 -3.77
N PRO A 116 -1.12 7.46 -3.63
CA PRO A 116 -0.88 6.47 -2.58
C PRO A 116 0.57 6.00 -2.56
N THR A 117 1.10 5.74 -1.36
CA THR A 117 2.48 5.29 -1.24
C THR A 117 2.63 3.85 -1.73
N LEU A 118 3.53 3.63 -2.68
CA LEU A 118 3.89 2.31 -3.17
C LEU A 118 4.69 1.56 -2.11
N LEU A 119 4.15 0.43 -1.64
CA LEU A 119 4.76 -0.45 -0.63
C LEU A 119 5.58 -1.57 -1.26
N ALA A 120 5.06 -2.18 -2.34
CA ALA A 120 5.73 -3.26 -3.06
C ALA A 120 5.33 -3.29 -4.53
N VAL A 121 6.20 -3.89 -5.34
CA VAL A 121 5.92 -4.24 -6.73
C VAL A 121 6.05 -5.76 -6.87
N ILE A 122 5.01 -6.40 -7.39
CA ILE A 122 4.95 -7.83 -7.63
C ILE A 122 5.08 -8.04 -9.14
N PRO A 123 6.14 -8.72 -9.63
CA PRO A 123 6.29 -8.97 -11.06
C PRO A 123 5.24 -9.98 -11.56
N PRO A 124 5.01 -10.04 -12.89
CA PRO A 124 4.08 -10.98 -13.50
C PRO A 124 4.60 -12.42 -13.55
N GLU A 125 5.86 -12.66 -13.16
CA GLU A 125 6.51 -13.97 -13.18
C GLU A 125 5.75 -15.02 -12.35
N ASP A 126 5.65 -16.24 -12.87
CA ASP A 126 4.79 -17.26 -12.27
C ASP A 126 5.36 -17.93 -11.01
N ASP A 127 6.67 -17.82 -10.82
CA ASP A 127 7.37 -18.39 -9.67
C ASP A 127 7.22 -17.55 -8.41
N VAL A 128 6.62 -16.35 -8.46
CA VAL A 128 6.29 -15.58 -7.25
C VAL A 128 5.02 -16.16 -6.61
N GLU A 129 5.17 -16.73 -5.41
CA GLU A 129 4.09 -17.38 -4.66
C GLU A 129 3.38 -16.41 -3.70
N SER A 130 4.14 -15.51 -3.06
CA SER A 130 3.58 -14.55 -2.12
C SER A 130 4.41 -13.26 -2.05
N CYS A 131 3.76 -12.17 -1.64
CA CYS A 131 4.41 -10.92 -1.25
C CYS A 131 4.10 -10.72 0.23
N VAL A 132 5.15 -10.70 1.06
CA VAL A 132 5.06 -10.45 2.50
C VAL A 132 5.46 -9.00 2.74
N LEU A 133 4.60 -8.25 3.41
CA LEU A 133 4.85 -6.89 3.83
C LEU A 133 4.89 -6.86 5.36
N ARG A 134 6.05 -6.60 5.94
CA ARG A 134 6.08 -6.15 7.34
C ARG A 134 5.52 -4.73 7.36
N VAL A 135 4.44 -4.51 8.08
CA VAL A 135 3.79 -3.21 8.23
C VAL A 135 3.87 -2.81 9.70
N ALA A 136 4.39 -1.62 9.95
CA ALA A 136 4.54 -1.08 11.30
C ALA A 136 4.00 0.35 11.39
N PHE A 137 3.17 0.59 12.41
CA PHE A 137 2.61 1.90 12.79
C PHE A 137 2.77 2.03 14.29
N TYR A 138 3.62 2.96 14.74
CA TYR A 138 3.90 3.17 16.16
C TYR A 138 3.47 4.57 16.54
N ASP A 139 3.06 4.71 17.79
CA ASP A 139 2.86 6.00 18.45
C ASP A 139 4.15 6.41 19.16
N ASP A 140 4.57 7.67 18.95
CA ASP A 140 5.79 8.22 19.54
C ASP A 140 5.45 8.99 20.80
N ASP A 141 5.47 8.30 21.93
CA ASP A 141 5.17 8.83 23.26
C ASP A 141 6.31 9.72 23.81
N GLY A 142 7.36 9.93 23.01
CA GLY A 142 8.62 10.52 23.41
C GLY A 142 9.02 11.76 22.62
N ALA A 143 10.11 11.66 21.89
CA ALA A 143 10.69 12.75 21.13
C ALA A 143 10.69 12.37 19.66
N ALA A 144 10.06 13.22 18.84
CA ALA A 144 9.84 13.03 17.40
C ALA A 144 10.80 12.02 16.75
N ALA A 145 10.26 10.85 16.41
CA ALA A 145 10.99 9.73 15.86
C ALA A 145 11.79 10.15 14.62
N ASP A 146 13.10 9.92 14.66
CA ASP A 146 14.00 10.16 13.53
C ASP A 146 13.89 9.01 12.52
N LEU A 147 12.74 8.96 11.84
CA LEU A 147 12.46 7.93 10.86
C LEU A 147 13.45 7.93 9.69
N PRO A 148 13.92 9.07 9.14
CA PRO A 148 14.96 9.06 8.11
C PRO A 148 16.21 8.27 8.52
N LYS A 149 16.70 8.50 9.74
CA LYS A 149 17.85 7.75 10.28
C LYS A 149 17.52 6.28 10.49
N ALA A 150 16.33 5.95 10.98
CA ALA A 150 15.92 4.57 11.17
C ALA A 150 15.80 3.79 9.85
N ILE A 151 15.19 4.38 8.83
CA ILE A 151 15.11 3.79 7.50
C ILE A 151 16.50 3.64 6.89
N THR A 152 17.41 4.59 7.09
CA THR A 152 18.83 4.45 6.68
C THR A 152 19.43 3.16 7.27
N ALA A 153 19.29 2.94 8.59
CA ALA A 153 19.80 1.74 9.24
C ALA A 153 19.16 0.45 8.70
N GLY A 154 17.85 0.47 8.44
CA GLY A 154 17.15 -0.66 7.80
C GLY A 154 17.67 -0.94 6.38
N LEU A 155 17.91 0.11 5.59
CA LEU A 155 18.45 -0.01 4.23
C LEU A 155 19.91 -0.49 4.22
N GLU A 156 20.72 -0.10 5.19
CA GLU A 156 22.06 -0.64 5.41
C GLU A 156 22.00 -2.15 5.70
N ALA A 157 21.16 -2.58 6.64
CA ALA A 157 20.94 -3.99 6.92
C ALA A 157 20.43 -4.75 5.67
N TYR A 158 19.50 -4.15 4.92
CA TYR A 158 18.99 -4.74 3.67
C TYR A 158 20.09 -4.87 2.61
N ALA A 159 21.01 -3.92 2.54
CA ALA A 159 22.14 -3.94 1.61
C ALA A 159 23.18 -5.01 1.96
N GLU A 160 23.28 -5.42 3.22
CA GLU A 160 24.19 -6.48 3.70
C GLU A 160 23.64 -7.89 3.50
N ILE A 161 22.34 -8.03 3.26
CA ILE A 161 21.73 -9.32 2.93
C ILE A 161 22.34 -9.86 1.64
N SER A 162 22.74 -11.13 1.70
CA SER A 162 23.31 -11.86 0.57
C SER A 162 22.41 -11.77 -0.66
N SER A 163 23.04 -11.60 -1.83
CA SER A 163 22.34 -11.71 -3.12
C SER A 163 21.97 -13.15 -3.48
N ALA A 164 22.50 -14.15 -2.76
CA ALA A 164 22.11 -15.54 -2.90
C ALA A 164 20.68 -15.76 -2.40
N SER A 165 20.04 -16.79 -2.94
CA SER A 165 18.69 -17.19 -2.51
C SER A 165 18.71 -17.73 -1.08
N LEU A 166 17.82 -17.21 -0.23
CA LEU A 166 17.59 -17.62 1.15
C LEU A 166 16.22 -18.29 1.27
N THR A 167 15.93 -18.94 2.39
CA THR A 167 14.63 -19.59 2.62
C THR A 167 13.84 -18.85 3.70
N GLY A 168 12.64 -18.39 3.34
CA GLY A 168 11.70 -17.70 4.24
C GLY A 168 11.91 -16.19 4.31
N ALA A 169 10.81 -15.43 4.28
CA ALA A 169 10.81 -13.96 4.29
C ALA A 169 11.51 -13.35 5.52
N GLU A 170 11.49 -14.06 6.65
CA GLU A 170 12.16 -13.66 7.90
C GLU A 170 13.67 -13.43 7.74
N GLN A 171 14.33 -14.09 6.80
CA GLN A 171 15.75 -13.88 6.54
C GLN A 171 16.05 -12.46 6.02
N ILE A 172 15.03 -11.78 5.51
CA ILE A 172 15.09 -10.38 5.09
C ILE A 172 14.41 -9.47 6.10
N ILE A 173 13.19 -9.81 6.53
CA ILE A 173 12.38 -8.96 7.40
C ILE A 173 13.07 -8.73 8.74
N ARG A 174 13.54 -9.79 9.40
CA ARG A 174 14.08 -9.70 10.76
C ARG A 174 15.31 -8.79 10.89
N PRO A 175 16.41 -8.96 10.12
CA PRO A 175 17.58 -8.10 10.28
C PRO A 175 17.27 -6.63 9.96
N VAL A 176 16.40 -6.38 8.98
CA VAL A 176 15.98 -5.02 8.60
C VAL A 176 15.10 -4.39 9.68
N ARG A 177 14.10 -5.13 10.18
CA ARG A 177 13.23 -4.71 11.29
C ARG A 177 14.04 -4.40 12.53
N ASP A 178 14.95 -5.30 12.93
CA ASP A 178 15.76 -5.14 14.13
C ASP A 178 16.65 -3.88 14.04
N ALA A 179 17.18 -3.57 12.86
CA ALA A 179 17.95 -2.35 12.62
C ALA A 179 17.09 -1.07 12.72
N ILE A 180 15.90 -1.07 12.11
CA ILE A 180 14.95 0.06 12.20
C ILE A 180 14.50 0.25 13.65
N TYR A 181 14.02 -0.82 14.29
CA TYR A 181 13.50 -0.86 15.65
C TYR A 181 14.52 -0.31 16.66
N LYS A 182 15.77 -0.80 16.59
CA LYS A 182 16.86 -0.34 17.46
C LYS A 182 17.25 1.12 17.21
N SER A 183 17.19 1.57 15.95
CA SER A 183 17.52 2.96 15.62
C SER A 183 16.48 3.93 16.17
N LEU A 184 15.21 3.54 16.15
CA LEU A 184 14.08 4.27 16.73
C LEU A 184 14.06 4.23 18.25
N ARG A 185 14.62 3.17 18.86
CA ARG A 185 14.37 2.80 20.28
C ARG A 185 12.90 2.49 20.52
N ALA A 186 12.28 1.82 19.55
CA ALA A 186 10.85 1.55 19.55
C ALA A 186 10.37 0.62 20.68
N GLU A 187 11.25 0.13 21.56
CA GLU A 187 10.86 -0.42 22.85
C GLU A 187 10.28 0.60 23.83
N GLN A 188 10.42 1.90 23.52
CA GLN A 188 9.91 3.03 24.29
C GLN A 188 8.57 3.57 23.74
N ASP A 189 8.13 3.04 22.59
CA ASP A 189 7.00 3.53 21.81
C ASP A 189 5.84 2.53 21.88
N ASP A 190 4.61 3.03 21.79
CA ASP A 190 3.42 2.19 21.73
C ASP A 190 3.24 1.59 20.32
N ILE A 191 3.17 0.26 20.28
CA ILE A 191 3.03 -0.48 19.02
C ILE A 191 1.54 -0.59 18.66
N LEU A 192 1.09 0.26 17.74
CA LEU A 192 -0.27 0.15 17.20
C LEU A 192 -0.38 -1.03 16.22
N VAL A 193 0.60 -1.19 15.32
CA VAL A 193 0.72 -2.33 14.40
C VAL A 193 2.19 -2.70 14.24
N ASP A 194 2.53 -3.99 14.33
CA ASP A 194 3.81 -4.56 13.91
C ASP A 194 3.59 -6.00 13.42
N GLN A 195 3.16 -6.14 12.17
CA GLN A 195 2.66 -7.42 11.66
C GLN A 195 3.07 -7.68 10.21
N ASP A 196 3.17 -8.97 9.87
CA ASP A 196 3.36 -9.40 8.48
C ASP A 196 2.02 -9.58 7.78
N VAL A 197 1.86 -8.89 6.65
CA VAL A 197 0.76 -9.07 5.72
C VAL A 197 1.22 -9.94 4.58
N THR A 198 0.63 -11.12 4.41
CA THR A 198 0.97 -12.02 3.31
C THR A 198 -0.08 -11.97 2.21
N LEU A 199 0.29 -11.39 1.07
CA LEU A 199 -0.47 -11.46 -0.18
C LEU A 199 -0.07 -12.73 -0.92
N ARG A 200 -0.97 -13.71 -0.99
CA ARG A 200 -0.70 -14.97 -1.70
C ARG A 200 -1.21 -14.91 -3.13
N ARG A 201 -0.50 -15.56 -4.03
CA ARG A 201 -1.00 -15.84 -5.36
C ARG A 201 -2.22 -16.76 -5.26
N GLY A 202 -3.41 -16.24 -5.52
CA GLY A 202 -4.63 -17.04 -5.62
C GLY A 202 -4.78 -17.68 -7.00
N GLU A 203 -5.50 -18.79 -7.07
CA GLU A 203 -5.80 -19.51 -8.33
C GLU A 203 -6.68 -18.67 -9.27
N VAL A 204 -7.69 -17.99 -8.71
CA VAL A 204 -8.63 -17.16 -9.46
C VAL A 204 -8.21 -15.69 -9.47
N VAL A 205 -7.60 -15.22 -8.39
CA VAL A 205 -7.19 -13.82 -8.22
C VAL A 205 -5.76 -13.75 -7.74
N ARG A 206 -4.86 -13.43 -8.65
CA ARG A 206 -3.44 -13.25 -8.37
C ARG A 206 -3.27 -12.13 -7.33
N PHE A 207 -2.77 -12.45 -6.13
CA PHE A 207 -2.47 -11.49 -5.05
C PHE A 207 -3.62 -10.57 -4.62
N GLY A 208 -4.87 -10.97 -4.84
CA GLY A 208 -6.01 -10.09 -4.56
C GLY A 208 -6.08 -8.83 -5.42
N ARG A 209 -5.45 -8.84 -6.61
CA ARG A 209 -5.51 -7.77 -7.62
C ARG A 209 -6.90 -7.17 -7.77
N GLY A 210 -6.98 -5.84 -7.77
CA GLY A 210 -8.22 -5.08 -7.88
C GLY A 210 -9.06 -5.07 -6.61
N MET A 211 -8.50 -5.45 -5.47
CA MET A 211 -9.19 -5.44 -4.18
C MET A 211 -8.39 -4.68 -3.12
N ILE A 212 -9.13 -4.08 -2.19
CA ILE A 212 -8.60 -3.48 -0.97
C ILE A 212 -8.45 -4.59 0.07
N GLY A 213 -7.27 -4.68 0.67
CA GLY A 213 -7.02 -5.48 1.86
C GLY A 213 -6.82 -4.61 3.09
N SER A 214 -6.80 -5.25 4.26
CA SER A 214 -6.66 -4.54 5.52
C SER A 214 -5.93 -5.35 6.59
N VAL A 215 -5.20 -4.65 7.44
CA VAL A 215 -4.71 -5.14 8.74
C VAL A 215 -5.53 -4.43 9.81
N ILE A 216 -6.20 -5.20 10.67
CA ILE A 216 -7.10 -4.65 11.69
C ILE A 216 -6.75 -5.30 13.01
N ASN A 217 -6.51 -4.49 14.03
CA ASN A 217 -6.42 -4.92 15.41
C ASN A 217 -7.19 -3.94 16.31
N ALA A 218 -6.96 -4.01 17.62
CA ALA A 218 -7.64 -3.16 18.59
C ALA A 218 -7.21 -1.68 18.51
N MET A 219 -5.98 -1.39 18.07
CA MET A 219 -5.40 -0.04 18.11
C MET A 219 -5.52 0.69 16.77
N ALA A 220 -5.41 -0.02 15.64
CA ALA A 220 -5.45 0.61 14.33
C ALA A 220 -5.98 -0.30 13.21
N ARG A 221 -6.40 0.34 12.13
CA ARG A 221 -6.89 -0.29 10.89
C ARG A 221 -6.13 0.30 9.70
N VAL A 222 -5.28 -0.52 9.08
CA VAL A 222 -4.44 -0.13 7.93
C VAL A 222 -5.05 -0.73 6.67
N TYR A 223 -5.22 0.09 5.62
CA TYR A 223 -5.82 -0.33 4.35
C TYR A 223 -4.84 -0.17 3.20
N TYR A 224 -4.80 -1.17 2.33
CA TYR A 224 -3.96 -1.17 1.13
C TYR A 224 -4.72 -1.67 -0.09
N PHE A 225 -4.26 -1.30 -1.28
CA PHE A 225 -4.85 -1.71 -2.55
C PHE A 225 -3.82 -2.41 -3.44
N VAL A 226 -4.22 -3.51 -4.06
CA VAL A 226 -3.37 -4.22 -5.04
C VAL A 226 -3.81 -3.83 -6.45
N LYS A 227 -3.02 -3.00 -7.11
CA LYS A 227 -3.29 -2.42 -8.41
C LYS A 227 -2.66 -3.25 -9.52
N ASP A 228 -3.42 -3.54 -10.57
CA ASP A 228 -2.86 -3.94 -11.87
C ASP A 228 -2.41 -2.69 -12.61
N GLU A 229 -1.12 -2.56 -12.87
CA GLU A 229 -0.52 -1.32 -13.37
C GLU A 229 -0.80 -1.06 -14.85
N ALA A 230 -1.16 -2.11 -15.59
CA ALA A 230 -1.58 -1.97 -16.97
C ALA A 230 -3.10 -1.72 -17.09
N LYS A 231 -3.90 -2.36 -16.23
CA LYS A 231 -5.35 -2.45 -16.44
C LYS A 231 -6.20 -1.61 -15.49
N THR A 232 -5.71 -1.30 -14.29
CA THR A 232 -6.54 -0.68 -13.26
C THR A 232 -6.73 0.80 -13.51
N GLU A 233 -7.99 1.20 -13.61
CA GLU A 233 -8.39 2.59 -13.64
C GLU A 233 -8.67 3.12 -12.23
N GLN A 234 -8.42 4.42 -12.04
CA GLN A 234 -8.69 5.13 -10.80
C GLN A 234 -9.62 6.30 -11.09
N PHE A 235 -10.63 6.44 -10.24
CA PHE A 235 -11.49 7.62 -10.14
C PHE A 235 -11.22 8.31 -8.81
N GLY A 236 -11.00 9.63 -8.85
CA GLY A 236 -10.68 10.43 -7.69
C GLY A 236 -9.20 10.39 -7.28
N PRO A 237 -8.88 10.83 -6.06
CA PRO A 237 -9.80 11.10 -4.96
C PRO A 237 -10.66 12.35 -5.22
N ILE A 238 -11.91 12.30 -4.77
CA ILE A 238 -12.82 13.44 -4.75
C ILE A 238 -13.16 13.78 -3.30
N ALA A 239 -13.34 15.07 -3.02
CA ALA A 239 -13.91 15.52 -1.76
C ALA A 239 -15.44 15.55 -1.89
N LEU A 240 -16.13 14.93 -0.94
CA LEU A 240 -17.57 14.95 -0.80
C LEU A 240 -17.93 15.78 0.43
N HIS A 241 -18.96 16.61 0.29
CA HIS A 241 -19.61 17.31 1.40
C HIS A 241 -21.00 16.73 1.68
N LYS A 242 -21.61 17.17 2.79
CA LYS A 242 -22.96 16.73 3.17
C LYS A 242 -23.97 17.02 2.06
N GLY A 243 -24.63 15.98 1.57
CA GLY A 243 -25.64 16.04 0.51
C GLY A 243 -25.09 16.19 -0.91
N GLN A 244 -23.76 16.26 -1.08
CA GLN A 244 -23.14 16.27 -2.40
C GLN A 244 -23.25 14.88 -3.02
N ILE A 245 -23.70 14.84 -4.26
CA ILE A 245 -23.80 13.62 -5.06
C ILE A 245 -22.81 13.72 -6.20
N GLU A 246 -22.01 12.69 -6.38
CA GLU A 246 -21.06 12.56 -7.49
C GLU A 246 -21.35 11.27 -8.27
N THR A 247 -21.03 11.29 -9.56
CA THR A 247 -21.13 10.10 -10.41
C THR A 247 -19.73 9.53 -10.63
N VAL A 248 -19.50 8.33 -10.11
CA VAL A 248 -18.27 7.58 -10.34
C VAL A 248 -18.37 6.91 -11.71
N LYS A 249 -17.45 7.26 -12.62
CA LYS A 249 -17.39 6.70 -13.96
C LYS A 249 -15.95 6.46 -14.40
N PHE A 250 -15.71 5.30 -14.98
CA PHE A 250 -14.43 4.88 -15.54
C PHE A 250 -14.43 5.06 -17.07
N LYS A 251 -13.25 5.13 -17.67
CA LYS A 251 -13.08 5.22 -19.13
C LYS A 251 -13.53 3.92 -19.80
N GLN A 252 -13.12 2.78 -19.24
CA GLN A 252 -13.62 1.48 -19.63
C GLN A 252 -15.00 1.21 -19.04
N LYS A 253 -15.82 0.47 -19.80
CA LYS A 253 -17.11 -0.02 -19.30
C LYS A 253 -16.87 -1.03 -18.19
N LEU A 254 -17.70 -0.96 -17.16
CA LEU A 254 -17.74 -1.97 -16.10
C LEU A 254 -18.32 -3.26 -16.69
N ALA A 255 -17.49 -4.30 -16.76
CA ALA A 255 -17.78 -5.58 -17.38
C ALA A 255 -17.82 -6.69 -16.31
N GLY A 256 -18.61 -7.72 -16.56
CA GLY A 256 -18.76 -8.88 -15.71
C GLY A 256 -17.41 -9.58 -15.48
N GLY A 257 -17.17 -9.96 -14.23
CA GLY A 257 -15.87 -10.49 -13.78
C GLY A 257 -14.83 -9.41 -13.44
N GLY A 258 -15.05 -8.16 -13.85
CA GLY A 258 -14.24 -7.02 -13.43
C GLY A 258 -14.39 -6.73 -11.93
N ARG A 259 -13.38 -6.11 -11.35
CA ARG A 259 -13.29 -5.82 -9.91
C ARG A 259 -13.40 -4.34 -9.67
N LEU A 260 -14.33 -3.95 -8.81
CA LEU A 260 -14.53 -2.59 -8.36
C LEU A 260 -14.19 -2.51 -6.88
N ALA A 261 -13.32 -1.59 -6.52
CA ALA A 261 -12.98 -1.29 -5.14
C ALA A 261 -13.28 0.19 -4.85
N LEU A 262 -14.01 0.48 -3.78
CA LEU A 262 -14.25 1.83 -3.29
C LEU A 262 -13.63 1.98 -1.92
N PHE A 263 -13.03 3.13 -1.64
CA PHE A 263 -12.49 3.48 -0.33
C PHE A 263 -12.88 4.91 0.03
N ALA A 264 -13.41 5.11 1.22
CA ALA A 264 -13.74 6.43 1.76
C ALA A 264 -13.03 6.68 3.08
N ARG A 265 -12.53 7.91 3.23
CA ARG A 265 -11.96 8.45 4.46
C ARG A 265 -12.80 9.62 4.98
N GLY A 266 -13.07 9.66 6.27
CA GLY A 266 -13.88 10.71 6.91
C GLY A 266 -15.32 10.26 7.15
N ALA A 267 -16.28 11.14 6.88
CA ALA A 267 -17.70 10.84 7.08
C ALA A 267 -18.22 9.72 6.14
N ASP A 268 -19.36 9.14 6.49
CA ASP A 268 -19.97 8.06 5.73
C ASP A 268 -20.33 8.49 4.30
N VAL A 269 -20.12 7.58 3.36
CA VAL A 269 -20.45 7.76 1.94
C VAL A 269 -21.46 6.69 1.53
N SER A 270 -22.64 7.12 1.09
CA SER A 270 -23.65 6.22 0.57
C SER A 270 -23.40 5.91 -0.90
N CYS A 271 -23.39 4.64 -1.29
CA CYS A 271 -23.36 4.23 -2.69
C CYS A 271 -24.61 3.43 -3.03
N GLN A 272 -25.48 4.00 -3.87
CA GLN A 272 -26.79 3.39 -4.20
C GLN A 272 -26.67 1.98 -4.80
N ALA A 273 -25.58 1.73 -5.54
CA ALA A 273 -25.37 0.45 -6.22
C ALA A 273 -24.79 -0.65 -5.30
N PHE A 274 -24.02 -0.28 -4.26
CA PHE A 274 -23.17 -1.23 -3.53
C PHE A 274 -23.31 -1.19 -2.01
N GLY A 275 -24.10 -0.26 -1.48
CA GLY A 275 -24.28 -0.01 -0.05
C GLY A 275 -23.41 1.13 0.47
N ASP A 276 -23.49 1.36 1.78
CA ASP A 276 -22.81 2.47 2.42
C ASP A 276 -21.37 2.09 2.82
N LEU A 277 -20.49 3.10 2.81
CA LEU A 277 -19.13 3.08 3.32
C LEU A 277 -19.13 3.87 4.62
N THR A 278 -18.70 3.25 5.71
CA THR A 278 -18.66 3.87 7.05
C THR A 278 -17.25 3.84 7.62
N THR A 279 -17.01 4.47 8.76
CA THR A 279 -15.70 4.37 9.42
C THR A 279 -15.32 2.93 9.82
N ASP A 280 -16.31 2.09 10.14
CA ASP A 280 -16.10 0.66 10.45
C ASP A 280 -16.03 -0.24 9.22
N LEU A 281 -16.63 0.20 8.11
CA LEU A 281 -16.53 -0.47 6.82
C LEU A 281 -16.19 0.55 5.73
N PRO A 282 -14.94 1.06 5.70
CA PRO A 282 -14.57 2.21 4.88
C PRO A 282 -14.30 1.82 3.42
N PHE A 283 -14.47 0.55 3.07
CA PHE A 283 -14.27 0.06 1.72
C PHE A 283 -15.31 -0.97 1.30
N GLN A 284 -15.48 -1.08 0.00
CA GLN A 284 -16.30 -2.10 -0.65
C GLN A 284 -15.48 -2.73 -1.77
N ASN A 285 -15.35 -4.06 -1.74
CA ASN A 285 -14.81 -4.83 -2.86
C ASN A 285 -15.96 -5.56 -3.55
N ARG A 286 -16.11 -5.36 -4.85
CA ARG A 286 -17.17 -5.97 -5.66
C ARG A 286 -16.57 -6.62 -6.90
N VAL A 287 -17.02 -7.83 -7.20
CA VAL A 287 -16.88 -8.40 -8.54
C VAL A 287 -18.17 -8.07 -9.27
N ILE A 288 -18.05 -7.41 -10.41
CA ILE A 288 -19.20 -7.00 -11.22
C ILE A 288 -19.86 -8.26 -11.79
N ASP A 289 -21.15 -8.42 -11.56
CA ASP A 289 -21.97 -9.43 -12.22
C ASP A 289 -22.31 -8.95 -13.65
N THR A 290 -22.35 -9.86 -14.62
CA THR A 290 -22.83 -9.56 -15.99
C THR A 290 -24.23 -8.94 -15.98
N ARG A 291 -25.06 -9.25 -14.99
CA ARG A 291 -26.40 -8.62 -14.83
C ARG A 291 -26.35 -7.14 -14.44
N GLN A 292 -25.26 -6.69 -13.82
CA GLN A 292 -25.09 -5.32 -13.35
C GLN A 292 -24.54 -4.39 -14.43
N GLU A 293 -23.91 -4.93 -15.49
CA GLU A 293 -23.25 -4.15 -16.55
C GLU A 293 -24.14 -3.05 -17.12
N ALA A 294 -25.38 -3.39 -17.51
CA ALA A 294 -26.32 -2.45 -18.10
C ALA A 294 -26.70 -1.32 -17.13
N SER A 295 -26.88 -1.65 -15.83
CA SER A 295 -27.23 -0.66 -14.80
C SER A 295 -26.07 0.29 -14.45
N LEU A 296 -24.84 -0.09 -14.79
CA LEU A 296 -23.62 0.64 -14.47
C LEU A 296 -22.98 1.31 -15.68
N GLU A 297 -23.59 1.23 -16.87
CA GLU A 297 -23.00 1.74 -18.12
C GLU A 297 -22.70 3.25 -18.04
N GLN A 298 -23.52 4.01 -17.30
CA GLN A 298 -23.33 5.43 -17.09
C GLN A 298 -22.52 5.78 -15.83
N GLY A 299 -21.94 4.77 -15.17
CA GLY A 299 -21.38 4.90 -13.84
C GLY A 299 -22.42 4.68 -12.75
N PHE A 300 -22.07 5.02 -11.51
CA PHE A 300 -22.94 4.91 -10.35
C PHE A 300 -22.78 6.11 -9.43
N SER A 301 -23.84 6.44 -8.69
CA SER A 301 -23.86 7.60 -7.80
C SER A 301 -23.36 7.27 -6.40
N VAL A 302 -22.63 8.23 -5.83
CA VAL A 302 -22.17 8.24 -4.44
C VAL A 302 -22.58 9.56 -3.80
N ALA A 303 -22.94 9.53 -2.51
CA ALA A 303 -23.40 10.69 -1.78
C ALA A 303 -22.69 10.80 -0.42
N GLY A 304 -22.14 11.99 -0.11
CA GLY A 304 -21.51 12.26 1.18
C GLY A 304 -22.54 12.62 2.26
N THR A 305 -22.41 12.04 3.45
CA THR A 305 -23.20 12.47 4.64
C THR A 305 -22.54 13.62 5.40
N GLY A 306 -21.25 13.85 5.12
CA GLY A 306 -20.39 14.87 5.72
C GLY A 306 -19.13 15.07 4.87
N ALA A 307 -18.08 15.63 5.46
CA ALA A 307 -16.78 15.77 4.79
C ALA A 307 -16.10 14.40 4.66
N ALA A 308 -15.95 13.91 3.43
CA ALA A 308 -15.30 12.65 3.13
C ALA A 308 -14.39 12.78 1.89
N LYS A 309 -13.37 11.94 1.80
CA LYS A 309 -12.56 11.75 0.60
C LYS A 309 -12.82 10.35 0.07
N LEU A 310 -13.34 10.25 -1.15
CA LEU A 310 -13.62 8.98 -1.81
C LEU A 310 -12.63 8.76 -2.95
N ILE A 311 -12.11 7.54 -3.06
CA ILE A 311 -11.40 7.04 -4.23
C ILE A 311 -12.04 5.72 -4.67
N ALA A 312 -12.06 5.47 -5.97
CA ALA A 312 -12.54 4.20 -6.53
C ALA A 312 -11.56 3.66 -7.57
N PHE A 313 -11.46 2.34 -7.63
CA PHE A 313 -10.61 1.62 -8.56
C PHE A 313 -11.42 0.59 -9.32
N TYR A 314 -11.18 0.47 -10.61
CA TYR A 314 -11.75 -0.57 -11.44
C TYR A 314 -10.65 -1.33 -12.16
N THR A 315 -10.57 -2.64 -11.91
CA THR A 315 -9.71 -3.56 -12.64
C THR A 315 -10.58 -4.46 -13.53
N PRO A 316 -10.52 -4.32 -14.86
CA PRO A 316 -11.17 -5.23 -15.80
C PRO A 316 -10.79 -6.70 -15.56
N PRO A 317 -11.59 -7.68 -16.05
CA PRO A 317 -11.28 -9.10 -15.92
C PRO A 317 -9.87 -9.48 -16.42
#